data_AF-A0A178D9C1-F1
#
_entry.id   AF-A0A178D9C1-F1
#
_cell.length_a   1.000
_cell.length_b   1.000
_cell.length_c   1.000
_cell.angle_alpha   90.00
_cell.angle_beta   90.00
_cell.angle_gamma   90.00
#
_symmetry.space_group_name_H-M   'P 1'
#
loop_
_entity.id
_entity.type
_entity.pdbx_description
1 polymer ?
#
loop_
_entity_poly.entity_id
_entity_poly.type
_entity_poly.pdbx_seq_one_letter_code
_entity_poly.pdbx_strand_id
1 'polypeptide(L)'
;MAAGKLYATVWLGETATFSEVFMSGFWLDGDKFLTCAHLLDTIEGTNISRTLTLLQDPTPTTRAAFVNVSRVSRDHDYTVYLIHHDRASDLAVFRLKPDAGKEKGQPPHSVDLKSLVSIYAGEPFNESNPLSSEAILYPELFAAYYPGMQCTVTEAHLNQDRKAGAQAANVEDAWDWMSRETMSRAKGNGKHCVTKSIKYAETFVANTRSVAFGRIITSSSSPVLTQEPSSMTHLKNCDIVGYWGCSGGMVCQYRIARNGFEPKVVGLFHGEDTENSCNNILIFTPAGVSELQKLLRSHA
;
A
#
# COMPACT_ATOMS: atom_id res chain seq x y z
N MET A 1 10.74 -1.03 -9.77
CA MET A 1 10.02 -1.70 -8.66
C MET A 1 8.53 -1.71 -8.97
N ALA A 2 7.86 -2.87 -8.93
CA ALA A 2 6.51 -3.06 -9.51
C ALA A 2 5.39 -2.61 -8.58
N ALA A 3 4.41 -1.92 -9.15
CA ALA A 3 3.14 -1.65 -8.51
C ALA A 3 2.03 -2.09 -9.49
N GLY A 4 1.03 -2.79 -8.98
CA GLY A 4 -0.17 -3.18 -9.71
C GLY A 4 -1.41 -2.66 -8.99
N LYS A 5 -2.55 -2.69 -9.70
CA LYS A 5 -3.85 -2.38 -9.14
C LYS A 5 -4.67 -3.68 -9.09
N LEU A 6 -5.00 -4.14 -7.90
CA LEU A 6 -5.99 -5.19 -7.70
C LEU A 6 -7.39 -4.59 -7.88
N TYR A 7 -8.23 -5.33 -8.59
CA TYR A 7 -9.67 -5.14 -8.67
C TYR A 7 -10.33 -6.40 -8.13
N ALA A 8 -11.27 -6.24 -7.22
CA ALA A 8 -11.95 -7.34 -6.56
C ALA A 8 -13.46 -7.09 -6.50
N THR A 9 -14.23 -8.16 -6.72
CA THR A 9 -15.69 -8.15 -6.59
C THR A 9 -16.04 -8.40 -5.13
N VAL A 10 -16.80 -7.48 -4.52
CA VAL A 10 -17.31 -7.60 -3.15
C VAL A 10 -18.82 -7.78 -3.15
N TRP A 11 -19.32 -8.62 -2.25
CA TRP A 11 -20.75 -8.83 -2.04
C TRP A 11 -21.32 -7.76 -1.13
N LEU A 12 -22.47 -7.18 -1.47
CA LEU A 12 -23.17 -6.19 -0.64
C LEU A 12 -24.41 -6.81 0.01
N GLY A 13 -24.50 -6.75 1.35
CA GLY A 13 -25.62 -7.26 2.12
C GLY A 13 -25.89 -8.76 1.95
N GLU A 14 -27.16 -9.16 1.99
CA GLU A 14 -27.58 -10.56 1.80
C GLU A 14 -28.03 -10.90 0.36
N THR A 15 -28.18 -9.89 -0.50
CA THR A 15 -28.62 -10.04 -1.89
C THR A 15 -27.43 -10.25 -2.83
N ALA A 16 -27.68 -10.73 -4.06
CA ALA A 16 -26.66 -10.94 -5.09
C ALA A 16 -26.18 -9.65 -5.76
N THR A 17 -26.03 -8.58 -4.98
CA THR A 17 -25.51 -7.30 -5.45
C THR A 17 -24.00 -7.31 -5.25
N PHE A 18 -23.25 -6.97 -6.29
CA PHE A 18 -21.81 -6.88 -6.26
C PHE A 18 -21.32 -5.48 -6.58
N SER A 19 -20.17 -5.12 -6.04
CA SER A 19 -19.44 -3.90 -6.41
C SER A 19 -17.97 -4.23 -6.62
N GLU A 20 -17.30 -3.40 -7.42
CA GLU A 20 -15.86 -3.52 -7.62
C GLU A 20 -15.14 -2.58 -6.66
N VAL A 21 -14.19 -3.13 -5.90
CA VAL A 21 -13.22 -2.36 -5.12
C VAL A 21 -11.85 -2.47 -5.76
N PHE A 22 -10.98 -1.52 -5.45
CA PHE A 22 -9.60 -1.57 -5.91
C PHE A 22 -8.61 -1.23 -4.82
N MET A 23 -7.43 -1.85 -4.93
CA MET A 23 -6.31 -1.67 -4.00
C MET A 23 -5.00 -1.67 -4.79
N SER A 24 -4.01 -0.91 -4.35
CA SER A 24 -2.66 -1.03 -4.91
C SER A 24 -1.97 -2.26 -4.33
N GLY A 25 -0.91 -2.74 -4.98
CA GLY A 25 -0.16 -3.88 -4.50
C GLY A 25 1.05 -4.14 -5.38
N PHE A 26 1.73 -5.26 -5.17
CA PHE A 26 2.87 -5.64 -6.00
C PHE A 26 3.03 -7.15 -6.11
N TRP A 27 3.66 -7.56 -7.21
CA TRP A 27 3.95 -8.96 -7.50
C TRP A 27 5.19 -9.43 -6.74
N LEU A 28 5.11 -10.64 -6.20
CA LEU A 28 6.13 -11.40 -5.49
C LEU A 28 6.33 -12.75 -6.16
N ASP A 29 7.59 -13.13 -6.36
CA ASP A 29 8.01 -14.45 -6.87
C ASP A 29 7.30 -14.96 -8.13
N GLY A 30 7.02 -14.05 -9.06
CA GLY A 30 6.28 -14.31 -10.29
C GLY A 30 4.75 -14.39 -10.13
N ASP A 31 4.24 -15.12 -9.14
CA ASP A 31 2.82 -15.53 -9.13
C ASP A 31 1.98 -15.00 -7.96
N LYS A 32 2.57 -14.34 -6.96
CA LYS A 32 1.84 -13.84 -5.77
C LYS A 32 1.68 -12.34 -5.82
N PHE A 33 0.57 -11.82 -5.34
CA PHE A 33 0.30 -10.39 -5.27
C PHE A 33 -0.05 -9.99 -3.83
N LEU A 34 0.77 -9.11 -3.25
CA LEU A 34 0.61 -8.63 -1.88
C LEU A 34 -0.07 -7.26 -1.87
N THR A 35 -1.02 -7.08 -0.95
CA THR A 35 -1.84 -5.87 -0.79
C THR A 35 -2.37 -5.76 0.65
N CYS A 36 -3.02 -4.65 1.00
CA CYS A 36 -3.74 -4.48 2.27
C CYS A 36 -5.05 -5.31 2.33
N ALA A 37 -5.41 -5.83 3.50
CA ALA A 37 -6.61 -6.64 3.72
C ALA A 37 -7.90 -5.82 3.85
N HIS A 38 -7.82 -4.57 4.29
CA HIS A 38 -8.94 -3.64 4.44
C HIS A 38 -9.62 -3.28 3.11
N LEU A 39 -9.18 -3.86 1.99
CA LEU A 39 -9.90 -3.83 0.72
C LEU A 39 -11.35 -4.33 0.88
N LEU A 40 -11.60 -5.24 1.83
CA LEU A 40 -12.94 -5.76 2.15
C LEU A 40 -13.78 -4.80 3.01
N ASP A 41 -13.13 -3.84 3.68
CA ASP A 41 -13.77 -2.84 4.53
C ASP A 41 -13.99 -1.51 3.77
N THR A 42 -13.65 -1.47 2.47
CA THR A 42 -13.66 -0.24 1.66
C THR A 42 -15.08 0.22 1.29
N ILE A 43 -16.04 -0.71 1.15
CA ILE A 43 -17.45 -0.38 0.90
C ILE A 43 -18.28 -0.78 2.11
N GLU A 44 -19.00 0.19 2.67
CA GLU A 44 -19.95 -0.04 3.76
C GLU A 44 -21.03 -1.06 3.33
N GLY A 45 -21.33 -2.02 4.21
CA GLY A 45 -22.29 -3.09 3.91
C GLY A 45 -21.72 -4.28 3.13
N THR A 46 -20.39 -4.35 2.96
CA THR A 46 -19.74 -5.54 2.39
C THR A 46 -19.96 -6.77 3.27
N ASN A 47 -20.46 -7.85 2.67
CA ASN A 47 -20.56 -9.16 3.29
C ASN A 47 -19.20 -9.87 3.21
N ILE A 48 -18.39 -9.70 4.26
CA ILE A 48 -17.02 -10.19 4.31
C ILE A 48 -16.95 -11.71 4.09
N SER A 49 -17.82 -12.49 4.74
CA SER A 49 -17.79 -13.97 4.66
C SER A 49 -18.06 -14.49 3.24
N ARG A 50 -19.11 -13.98 2.57
CA ARG A 50 -19.40 -14.36 1.18
C ARG A 50 -18.32 -13.88 0.22
N THR A 51 -17.78 -12.68 0.47
CA THR A 51 -16.71 -12.12 -0.36
C THR A 51 -15.44 -12.95 -0.24
N LEU A 52 -15.02 -13.34 0.96
CA LEU A 52 -13.88 -14.22 1.16
C LEU A 52 -14.06 -15.56 0.45
N THR A 53 -15.25 -16.17 0.58
CA THR A 53 -15.57 -17.43 -0.11
C THR A 53 -15.42 -17.29 -1.63
N LEU A 54 -15.95 -16.21 -2.21
CA LEU A 54 -15.84 -15.93 -3.65
C LEU A 54 -14.37 -15.71 -4.07
N LEU A 55 -13.61 -14.92 -3.30
CA LEU A 55 -12.25 -14.56 -3.65
C LEU A 55 -11.28 -15.73 -3.49
N GLN A 56 -11.54 -16.65 -2.55
CA GLN A 56 -10.73 -17.84 -2.30
C GLN A 56 -11.01 -18.98 -3.28
N ASP A 57 -12.14 -18.96 -3.99
CA ASP A 57 -12.44 -19.93 -5.04
C ASP A 57 -11.40 -19.76 -6.19
N PRO A 58 -10.63 -20.81 -6.53
CA PRO A 58 -9.72 -20.76 -7.67
C PRO A 58 -10.46 -20.88 -9.01
N THR A 59 -11.69 -21.39 -9.01
CA THR A 59 -12.52 -21.71 -10.17
C THR A 59 -13.87 -20.96 -10.24
N PRO A 60 -14.00 -19.69 -9.79
CA PRO A 60 -15.27 -19.01 -9.82
C PRO A 60 -15.74 -18.84 -11.26
N THR A 61 -17.03 -19.07 -11.47
CA THR A 61 -17.73 -18.85 -12.74
C THR A 61 -17.72 -17.39 -13.17
N THR A 62 -17.53 -16.48 -12.21
CA THR A 62 -17.38 -15.03 -12.40
C THR A 62 -15.94 -14.60 -12.15
N ARG A 63 -15.48 -13.55 -12.84
CA ARG A 63 -14.17 -12.94 -12.60
C ARG A 63 -14.14 -12.24 -11.23
N ALA A 64 -13.81 -13.00 -10.18
CA ALA A 64 -13.83 -12.54 -8.79
C ALA A 64 -12.77 -11.47 -8.48
N ALA A 65 -11.54 -11.66 -8.97
CA ALA A 65 -10.45 -10.71 -8.78
C ALA A 65 -9.43 -10.75 -9.92
N PHE A 66 -8.81 -9.60 -10.18
CA PHE A 66 -7.73 -9.48 -11.14
C PHE A 66 -6.78 -8.33 -10.80
N VAL A 67 -5.54 -8.46 -11.23
CA VAL A 67 -4.53 -7.42 -11.10
C VAL A 67 -4.24 -6.85 -12.48
N ASN A 68 -4.32 -5.54 -12.59
CA ASN A 68 -3.94 -4.80 -13.77
C ASN A 68 -2.59 -4.08 -13.52
N VAL A 69 -1.68 -4.22 -14.49
CA VAL A 69 -0.35 -3.59 -14.44
C VAL A 69 -0.23 -2.42 -15.44
N SER A 70 -1.20 -2.26 -16.35
CA SER A 70 -1.22 -1.21 -17.37
C SER A 70 -2.57 -0.49 -17.41
N ARG A 71 -2.56 0.82 -17.13
CA ARG A 71 -3.76 1.66 -17.20
C ARG A 71 -4.37 1.84 -18.57
N VAL A 72 -3.59 1.58 -19.62
CA VAL A 72 -3.96 1.94 -21.00
C VAL A 72 -4.45 0.73 -21.78
N SER A 73 -4.25 -0.49 -21.27
CA SER A 73 -4.72 -1.71 -21.93
C SER A 73 -5.11 -2.81 -20.95
N ARG A 74 -6.24 -3.48 -21.25
CA ARG A 74 -6.69 -4.72 -20.59
C ARG A 74 -5.84 -5.95 -20.96
N ASP A 75 -4.87 -5.81 -21.85
CA ASP A 75 -3.97 -6.91 -22.23
C ASP A 75 -3.18 -7.44 -21.02
N HIS A 76 -2.97 -6.61 -19.98
CA HIS A 76 -2.18 -6.92 -18.78
C HIS A 76 -3.02 -7.23 -17.55
N ASP A 77 -4.21 -7.77 -17.77
CA ASP A 77 -5.14 -8.24 -16.74
C ASP A 77 -4.81 -9.68 -16.32
N TYR A 78 -4.32 -9.85 -15.09
CA TYR A 78 -3.97 -11.14 -14.51
C TYR A 78 -5.04 -11.59 -13.53
N THR A 79 -5.77 -12.67 -13.83
CA THR A 79 -6.78 -13.19 -12.91
C THR A 79 -6.11 -13.87 -11.72
N VAL A 80 -6.57 -13.53 -10.51
CA VAL A 80 -6.00 -14.02 -9.26
C VAL A 80 -7.09 -14.56 -8.33
N TYR A 81 -6.68 -15.29 -7.30
CA TYR A 81 -7.55 -15.73 -6.20
C TYR A 81 -6.83 -15.55 -4.85
N LEU A 82 -7.59 -15.30 -3.80
CA LEU A 82 -7.08 -15.01 -2.45
C LEU A 82 -6.56 -16.31 -1.81
N ILE A 83 -5.31 -16.31 -1.37
CA ILE A 83 -4.70 -17.44 -0.66
C ILE A 83 -4.48 -17.15 0.82
N HIS A 84 -4.44 -15.88 1.21
CA HIS A 84 -4.28 -15.47 2.59
C HIS A 84 -4.93 -14.12 2.84
N HIS A 85 -5.60 -13.99 3.98
CA HIS A 85 -6.18 -12.75 4.47
C HIS A 85 -6.04 -12.73 5.98
N ASP A 86 -5.30 -11.76 6.48
CA ASP A 86 -5.16 -11.50 7.90
C ASP A 86 -5.55 -10.05 8.20
N ARG A 87 -6.62 -9.89 8.98
CA ARG A 87 -7.13 -8.57 9.36
C ARG A 87 -6.25 -7.91 10.42
N ALA A 88 -5.63 -8.69 11.30
CA ALA A 88 -4.81 -8.13 12.37
C ALA A 88 -3.56 -7.45 11.81
N SER A 89 -2.87 -8.10 10.87
CA SER A 89 -1.74 -7.50 10.15
C SER A 89 -2.13 -6.60 8.96
N ASP A 90 -3.42 -6.55 8.63
CA ASP A 90 -3.93 -5.89 7.43
C ASP A 90 -3.22 -6.35 6.13
N LEU A 91 -2.94 -7.65 6.02
CA LEU A 91 -2.28 -8.25 4.86
C LEU A 91 -3.20 -9.20 4.10
N ALA A 92 -3.24 -9.04 2.78
CA ALA A 92 -3.88 -9.99 1.88
C ALA A 92 -2.91 -10.42 0.77
N VAL A 93 -2.89 -11.73 0.50
CA VAL A 93 -2.07 -12.33 -0.56
C VAL A 93 -2.97 -13.03 -1.55
N PHE A 94 -2.84 -12.65 -2.80
CA PHE A 94 -3.49 -13.30 -3.92
C PHE A 94 -2.46 -14.12 -4.72
N ARG A 95 -2.91 -15.18 -5.39
CA ARG A 95 -2.11 -15.99 -6.30
C ARG A 95 -2.69 -15.92 -7.71
N LEU A 96 -1.80 -15.85 -8.70
CA LEU A 96 -2.13 -15.96 -10.12
C LEU A 96 -2.80 -17.30 -10.40
N LYS A 97 -3.89 -17.27 -11.16
CA LYS A 97 -4.52 -18.52 -11.61
C LYS A 97 -3.57 -19.28 -12.56
N PRO A 98 -3.44 -20.61 -12.41
CA PRO A 98 -2.53 -21.40 -13.25
C PRO A 98 -2.70 -21.18 -14.75
N ASP A 99 -3.95 -21.02 -15.22
CA ASP A 99 -4.23 -20.85 -16.65
C ASP A 99 -4.00 -19.42 -17.15
N ALA A 100 -4.15 -18.41 -16.28
CA ALA A 100 -3.84 -17.01 -16.62
C ALA A 100 -2.34 -16.81 -16.90
N GLY A 101 -1.48 -17.53 -16.18
CA GLY A 101 -0.03 -17.51 -16.40
C GLY A 101 0.42 -18.21 -17.69
N LYS A 102 -0.35 -19.19 -18.20
CA LYS A 102 -0.05 -19.87 -19.47
C LYS A 102 -0.39 -19.00 -20.68
N GLU A 103 -1.48 -18.26 -20.62
CA GLU A 103 -1.95 -17.42 -21.72
C GLU A 103 -1.15 -16.12 -21.86
N LYS A 104 -0.75 -15.51 -20.73
CA LYS A 104 -0.14 -14.18 -20.69
C LYS A 104 1.32 -14.15 -20.23
N GLY A 105 1.84 -15.29 -19.79
CA GLY A 105 3.14 -15.37 -19.13
C GLY A 105 3.11 -14.92 -17.66
N GLN A 106 4.29 -14.82 -17.06
CA GLN A 106 4.45 -14.35 -15.68
C GLN A 106 4.27 -12.82 -15.60
N PRO A 107 3.59 -12.30 -14.56
CA PRO A 107 3.51 -10.88 -14.29
C PRO A 107 4.86 -10.18 -14.35
N PRO A 108 4.96 -9.05 -15.08
CA PRO A 108 6.24 -8.39 -15.29
C PRO A 108 6.71 -7.75 -13.98
N HIS A 109 8.02 -7.84 -13.76
CA HIS A 109 8.75 -7.13 -12.71
C HIS A 109 8.41 -7.51 -11.26
N SER A 110 8.04 -8.76 -11.06
CA SER A 110 7.88 -9.36 -9.74
C SER A 110 9.14 -9.21 -8.88
N VAL A 111 8.94 -9.01 -7.58
CA VAL A 111 10.00 -8.83 -6.60
C VAL A 111 10.37 -10.18 -5.98
N ASP A 112 11.68 -10.46 -5.86
CA ASP A 112 12.17 -11.66 -5.18
C ASP A 112 11.82 -11.60 -3.69
N LEU A 113 11.33 -12.72 -3.12
CA LEU A 113 11.03 -12.89 -1.70
C LEU A 113 12.17 -12.47 -0.77
N LYS A 114 13.43 -12.60 -1.19
CA LYS A 114 14.63 -12.17 -0.44
C LYS A 114 14.75 -10.65 -0.32
N SER A 115 14.00 -9.90 -1.11
CA SER A 115 13.96 -8.44 -1.06
C SER A 115 13.03 -7.92 0.04
N LEU A 116 12.15 -8.78 0.55
CA LEU A 116 11.36 -8.51 1.76
C LEU A 116 12.29 -8.53 2.96
N VAL A 117 12.38 -7.41 3.67
CA VAL A 117 13.17 -7.29 4.89
C VAL A 117 12.35 -6.59 5.96
N SER A 118 12.67 -6.88 7.22
CA SER A 118 12.15 -6.06 8.29
C SER A 118 12.94 -4.78 8.35
N ILE A 119 12.24 -3.67 8.55
CA ILE A 119 12.87 -2.39 8.84
C ILE A 119 13.70 -2.44 10.14
N TYR A 120 13.38 -3.37 11.05
CA TYR A 120 14.07 -3.60 12.32
C TYR A 120 15.25 -4.58 12.22
N ALA A 121 15.59 -5.08 11.03
CA ALA A 121 16.65 -6.07 10.88
C ALA A 121 18.02 -5.49 11.27
N GLY A 122 18.63 -6.03 12.34
CA GLY A 122 19.95 -5.65 12.85
C GLY A 122 19.93 -4.93 14.20
N GLU A 123 18.77 -4.52 14.69
CA GLU A 123 18.58 -3.92 16.01
C GLU A 123 17.93 -4.92 16.98
N PRO A 124 18.17 -4.83 18.31
CA PRO A 124 17.44 -5.62 19.30
C PRO A 124 15.98 -5.15 19.33
N PHE A 125 15.18 -5.74 18.44
CA PHE A 125 13.74 -5.52 18.38
C PHE A 125 13.08 -6.24 19.55
N ASN A 126 12.68 -5.48 20.56
CA ASN A 126 11.86 -6.00 21.64
C ASN A 126 10.38 -5.84 21.27
N GLU A 127 9.71 -6.95 20.94
CA GLU A 127 8.26 -6.99 20.68
C GLU A 127 7.43 -6.38 21.83
N SER A 128 7.93 -6.46 23.06
CA SER A 128 7.28 -5.89 24.25
C SER A 128 7.66 -4.43 24.53
N ASN A 129 8.64 -3.87 23.83
CA ASN A 129 9.04 -2.46 23.97
C ASN A 129 9.71 -1.92 22.68
N PRO A 130 8.94 -1.51 21.66
CA PRO A 130 9.48 -1.06 20.37
C PRO A 130 10.20 0.31 20.42
N LEU A 131 10.29 0.96 21.59
CA LEU A 131 10.73 2.36 21.74
C LEU A 131 12.19 2.64 21.31
N SER A 132 13.12 1.67 21.37
CA SER A 132 14.54 1.91 21.09
C SER A 132 14.90 1.92 19.59
N SER A 133 14.20 1.14 18.76
CA SER A 133 14.52 1.01 17.33
C SER A 133 13.92 2.13 16.46
N GLU A 134 13.01 2.96 16.99
CA GLU A 134 12.22 3.92 16.21
C GLU A 134 12.91 5.26 15.95
N ALA A 135 13.82 5.69 16.83
CA ALA A 135 14.59 6.93 16.64
C ALA A 135 15.48 6.88 15.37
N ILE A 136 15.88 5.67 14.95
CA ILE A 136 16.73 5.43 13.78
C ILE A 136 15.94 5.54 12.47
N LEU A 137 14.63 5.30 12.49
CA LEU A 137 13.77 5.28 11.29
C LEU A 137 13.33 6.68 10.84
N TYR A 138 13.29 7.63 11.76
CA TYR A 138 12.87 9.01 11.51
C TYR A 138 13.71 9.78 10.46
N PRO A 139 15.06 9.67 10.42
CA PRO A 139 15.86 10.34 9.39
C PRO A 139 15.84 9.64 8.02
N GLU A 140 15.34 8.43 7.91
CA GLU A 140 15.47 7.62 6.69
C GLU A 140 14.44 7.98 5.61
N LEU A 141 14.88 7.99 4.36
CA LEU A 141 14.03 8.22 3.20
C LEU A 141 13.44 6.91 2.70
N PHE A 142 12.12 6.87 2.63
CA PHE A 142 11.33 5.78 2.07
C PHE A 142 10.71 6.20 0.75
N ALA A 143 10.42 5.21 -0.09
CA ALA A 143 9.64 5.38 -1.30
C ALA A 143 8.43 4.45 -1.31
N ALA A 144 7.26 4.99 -1.63
CA ALA A 144 6.06 4.22 -1.92
C ALA A 144 5.81 4.14 -3.43
N TYR A 145 5.44 2.95 -3.89
CA TYR A 145 5.16 2.64 -5.28
C TYR A 145 3.71 2.21 -5.42
N TYR A 146 2.90 3.02 -6.09
CA TYR A 146 1.50 2.72 -6.39
C TYR A 146 1.12 3.27 -7.77
N PRO A 147 0.21 2.64 -8.52
CA PRO A 147 -0.30 3.16 -9.79
C PRO A 147 -1.11 4.45 -9.56
N GLY A 148 -0.46 5.62 -9.54
CA GLY A 148 -1.08 6.93 -9.31
C GLY A 148 -1.64 7.56 -10.59
N MET A 149 -2.77 8.30 -10.54
CA MET A 149 -3.32 9.12 -11.66
C MET A 149 -3.30 10.57 -11.27
N GLN A 150 -3.02 11.44 -12.24
CA GLN A 150 -3.33 12.84 -12.04
C GLN A 150 -4.85 12.97 -12.07
N CYS A 151 -5.43 13.47 -10.98
CA CYS A 151 -6.85 13.75 -10.89
C CYS A 151 -7.08 15.11 -10.23
N THR A 152 -8.25 15.67 -10.48
CA THR A 152 -8.69 16.89 -9.80
C THR A 152 -9.11 16.59 -8.37
N VAL A 153 -9.14 17.62 -7.52
CA VAL A 153 -9.69 17.57 -6.16
C VAL A 153 -11.13 17.07 -6.14
N THR A 154 -11.92 17.43 -7.16
CA THR A 154 -13.31 17.01 -7.27
C THR A 154 -13.44 15.51 -7.53
N GLU A 155 -12.64 14.99 -8.45
CA GLU A 155 -12.59 13.56 -8.80
C GLU A 155 -11.94 12.71 -7.72
N ALA A 156 -11.03 13.28 -6.93
CA ALA A 156 -10.40 12.59 -5.82
C ALA A 156 -11.43 12.28 -4.72
N HIS A 157 -11.29 11.11 -4.09
CA HIS A 157 -12.09 10.68 -2.94
C HIS A 157 -11.63 11.35 -1.63
N LEU A 158 -11.45 12.68 -1.66
CA LEU A 158 -11.15 13.49 -0.48
C LEU A 158 -12.43 13.79 0.30
N ASN A 159 -12.31 13.99 1.62
CA ASN A 159 -13.44 14.47 2.43
C ASN A 159 -13.84 15.91 2.08
N GLN A 160 -15.04 16.32 2.50
CA GLN A 160 -15.61 17.64 2.16
C GLN A 160 -14.74 18.81 2.65
N ASP A 161 -14.18 18.71 3.85
CA ASP A 161 -13.34 19.77 4.42
C ASP A 161 -12.08 20.02 3.60
N ARG A 162 -11.44 18.94 3.11
CA ARG A 162 -10.27 19.02 2.24
C ARG A 162 -10.62 19.58 0.87
N LYS A 163 -11.78 19.19 0.30
CA LYS A 163 -12.29 19.78 -0.96
C LYS A 163 -12.57 21.27 -0.81
N ALA A 164 -13.19 21.69 0.28
CA ALA A 164 -13.44 23.10 0.60
C ALA A 164 -12.14 23.88 0.82
N GLY A 165 -11.17 23.29 1.53
CA GLY A 165 -9.85 23.89 1.73
C GLY A 165 -9.09 24.09 0.42
N ALA A 166 -9.10 23.10 -0.47
CA ALA A 166 -8.48 23.20 -1.79
C ALA A 166 -9.14 24.27 -2.66
N GLN A 167 -10.47 24.35 -2.63
CA GLN A 167 -11.23 25.38 -3.32
C GLN A 167 -10.87 26.78 -2.80
N ALA A 168 -10.80 26.96 -1.48
CA ALA A 168 -10.41 28.22 -0.86
C ALA A 168 -8.97 28.63 -1.21
N ALA A 169 -8.07 27.66 -1.38
CA ALA A 169 -6.68 27.87 -1.81
C ALA A 169 -6.51 27.97 -3.34
N ASN A 170 -7.61 27.86 -4.11
CA ASN A 170 -7.62 27.83 -5.57
C ASN A 170 -6.67 26.77 -6.16
N VAL A 171 -6.74 25.55 -5.63
CA VAL A 171 -5.95 24.40 -6.08
C VAL A 171 -6.87 23.35 -6.68
N GLU A 172 -6.73 23.11 -7.98
CA GLU A 172 -7.54 22.13 -8.73
C GLU A 172 -6.94 20.73 -8.70
N ASP A 173 -5.61 20.63 -8.73
CA ASP A 173 -4.88 19.36 -8.75
C ASP A 173 -4.85 18.72 -7.35
N ALA A 174 -5.40 17.51 -7.23
CA ALA A 174 -5.49 16.83 -5.94
C ALA A 174 -4.11 16.59 -5.32
N TRP A 175 -3.12 16.27 -6.14
CA TRP A 175 -1.77 15.96 -5.67
C TRP A 175 -1.05 17.19 -5.12
N ASP A 176 -1.11 18.32 -5.83
CA ASP A 176 -0.58 19.61 -5.36
C ASP A 176 -1.26 20.02 -4.04
N TRP A 177 -2.59 19.85 -3.93
CA TRP A 177 -3.29 20.13 -2.68
C TRP A 177 -2.76 19.27 -1.52
N MET A 178 -2.66 17.95 -1.71
CA MET A 178 -2.17 17.03 -0.69
C MET A 178 -0.71 17.31 -0.31
N SER A 179 0.14 17.64 -1.28
CA SER A 179 1.52 18.03 -1.01
C SER A 179 1.58 19.30 -0.15
N ARG A 180 0.74 20.31 -0.45
CA ARG A 180 0.61 21.54 0.36
C ARG A 180 0.11 21.26 1.76
N GLU A 181 -0.87 20.37 1.93
CA GLU A 181 -1.34 19.94 3.24
C GLU A 181 -0.21 19.30 4.04
N THR A 182 0.50 18.33 3.45
CA THR A 182 1.65 17.67 4.09
C THR A 182 2.73 18.68 4.50
N MET A 183 3.06 19.64 3.64
CA MET A 183 4.04 20.70 3.96
C MET A 183 3.59 21.64 5.07
N SER A 184 2.34 22.10 5.03
CA SER A 184 1.78 22.98 6.06
C SER A 184 1.86 22.31 7.43
N ARG A 185 1.51 21.02 7.48
CA ARG A 185 1.57 20.20 8.70
C ARG A 185 3.01 19.96 9.18
N ALA A 186 3.94 19.71 8.26
CA ALA A 186 5.36 19.58 8.59
C ALA A 186 5.90 20.86 9.26
N LYS A 187 5.55 22.04 8.72
CA LYS A 187 5.89 23.35 9.31
C LYS A 187 5.27 23.54 10.71
N GLY A 188 3.99 23.19 10.89
CA GLY A 188 3.31 23.28 12.18
C GLY A 188 3.94 22.42 13.28
N ASN A 189 4.50 21.26 12.90
CA ASN A 189 5.13 20.31 13.83
C ASN A 189 6.64 20.55 14.02
N GLY A 190 7.20 21.67 13.53
CA GLY A 190 8.64 21.97 13.61
C GLY A 190 9.52 21.04 12.76
N LYS A 191 8.93 20.30 11.81
CA LYS A 191 9.64 19.37 10.92
C LYS A 191 9.91 20.05 9.58
N HIS A 192 11.16 20.44 9.33
CA HIS A 192 11.58 21.29 8.19
C HIS A 192 11.85 20.57 6.85
N CYS A 193 11.37 19.35 6.69
CA CYS A 193 11.83 18.44 5.64
C CYS A 193 11.19 18.62 4.25
N VAL A 194 9.96 19.10 4.16
CA VAL A 194 9.26 19.30 2.88
C VAL A 194 9.03 20.80 2.70
N THR A 195 9.87 21.43 1.89
CA THR A 195 9.94 22.90 1.74
C THR A 195 9.29 23.41 0.46
N LYS A 196 8.96 22.51 -0.48
CA LYS A 196 8.38 22.86 -1.78
C LYS A 196 7.25 21.89 -2.14
N SER A 197 6.16 22.42 -2.69
CA SER A 197 5.06 21.58 -3.18
C SER A 197 5.61 20.67 -4.27
N ILE A 198 5.32 19.38 -4.15
CA ILE A 198 5.75 18.36 -5.09
C ILE A 198 4.63 18.21 -6.11
N LYS A 199 4.91 18.49 -7.38
CA LYS A 199 3.90 18.34 -8.44
C LYS A 199 3.70 16.88 -8.79
N TYR A 200 2.51 16.54 -9.29
CA TYR A 200 2.20 15.20 -9.77
C TYR A 200 3.24 14.74 -10.80
N ALA A 201 3.52 15.54 -11.84
CA ALA A 201 4.48 15.19 -12.89
C ALA A 201 5.94 15.07 -12.41
N GLU A 202 6.28 15.69 -11.27
CA GLU A 202 7.61 15.57 -10.64
C GLU A 202 7.75 14.28 -9.82
N THR A 203 6.62 13.73 -9.36
CA THR A 203 6.53 12.48 -8.58
C THR A 203 6.24 11.26 -9.47
N PHE A 204 5.48 11.51 -10.54
CA PHE A 204 4.89 10.51 -11.41
C PHE A 204 5.16 10.90 -12.86
N VAL A 205 6.23 10.33 -13.41
CA VAL A 205 6.54 10.46 -14.83
C VAL A 205 5.78 9.35 -15.57
N ALA A 206 4.93 9.72 -16.54
CA ALA A 206 4.21 8.76 -17.38
C ALA A 206 5.18 7.74 -17.99
N ASN A 207 4.80 6.46 -18.00
CA ASN A 207 5.61 5.31 -18.46
C ASN A 207 6.78 4.90 -17.54
N THR A 208 6.99 5.61 -16.43
CA THR A 208 7.85 5.16 -15.32
C THR A 208 6.99 4.95 -14.09
N ARG A 209 7.24 3.85 -13.39
CA ARG A 209 6.43 3.43 -12.25
C ARG A 209 6.47 4.50 -11.18
N SER A 210 5.30 4.96 -10.81
CA SER A 210 5.03 6.03 -9.86
C SER A 210 5.73 5.84 -8.51
N VAL A 211 6.46 6.87 -8.03
CA VAL A 211 7.23 6.81 -6.78
C VAL A 211 7.00 8.07 -5.95
N ALA A 212 6.40 7.92 -4.76
CA ALA A 212 6.33 9.00 -3.78
C ALA A 212 7.42 8.80 -2.72
N PHE A 213 8.12 9.87 -2.34
CA PHE A 213 9.16 9.82 -1.31
C PHE A 213 8.67 10.47 -0.01
N GLY A 214 9.15 9.96 1.12
CA GLY A 214 8.86 10.51 2.44
C GLY A 214 9.60 9.77 3.55
N ARG A 215 9.18 9.97 4.79
CA ARG A 215 9.85 9.55 6.03
C ARG A 215 8.79 9.09 7.03
N ILE A 216 9.18 8.20 7.93
CA ILE A 216 8.35 7.84 9.08
C ILE A 216 8.39 9.00 10.08
N ILE A 217 7.24 9.47 10.55
CA ILE A 217 7.12 10.65 11.42
C ILE A 217 6.53 10.35 12.80
N THR A 218 6.09 9.12 13.07
CA THR A 218 5.67 8.69 14.42
C THR A 218 6.82 8.91 15.41
N SER A 219 6.54 9.61 16.52
CA SER A 219 7.42 9.63 17.68
C SER A 219 7.04 8.51 18.64
N SER A 220 7.99 8.07 19.46
CA SER A 220 7.88 7.03 20.49
C SER A 220 6.71 7.18 21.49
N SER A 221 6.04 8.34 21.51
CA SER A 221 5.01 8.73 22.48
C SER A 221 3.57 8.62 21.97
N SER A 222 3.36 8.33 20.68
CA SER A 222 2.03 8.32 20.07
C SER A 222 1.87 7.14 19.13
N PRO A 223 1.58 5.93 19.66
CA PRO A 223 1.21 4.81 18.80
C PRO A 223 -0.03 5.19 17.98
N VAL A 224 -0.12 4.66 16.76
CA VAL A 224 -1.35 4.78 15.97
C VAL A 224 -2.40 3.92 16.67
N LEU A 225 -3.37 4.55 17.32
CA LEU A 225 -4.29 3.92 18.29
C LEU A 225 -5.28 2.93 17.65
N THR A 226 -5.28 2.81 16.32
CA THR A 226 -6.37 2.20 15.54
C THR A 226 -6.05 0.82 14.98
N GLN A 227 -4.81 0.31 15.07
CA GLN A 227 -4.48 -1.06 14.66
C GLN A 227 -4.43 -2.00 15.87
N GLU A 228 -5.09 -3.15 15.79
CA GLU A 228 -4.86 -4.22 16.76
C GLU A 228 -3.38 -4.66 16.71
N PRO A 229 -2.77 -5.00 17.85
CA PRO A 229 -1.40 -5.48 17.88
C PRO A 229 -1.22 -6.69 16.96
N SER A 230 -0.33 -6.58 15.98
CA SER A 230 0.02 -7.67 15.08
C SER A 230 1.49 -8.02 15.21
N SER A 231 1.79 -9.32 15.29
CA SER A 231 3.16 -9.82 15.24
C SER A 231 3.77 -9.72 13.85
N MET A 232 2.99 -9.52 12.79
CA MET A 232 3.50 -9.48 11.40
C MET A 232 3.81 -8.07 10.90
N THR A 233 3.02 -7.08 11.31
CA THR A 233 3.15 -5.70 10.84
C THR A 233 2.92 -4.70 11.94
N HIS A 234 3.54 -3.53 11.84
CA HIS A 234 3.18 -2.38 12.67
C HIS A 234 2.74 -1.20 11.80
N LEU A 235 1.68 -0.50 12.20
CA LEU A 235 1.28 0.75 11.59
C LEU A 235 2.18 1.91 12.04
N LYS A 236 2.63 2.72 11.09
CA LYS A 236 3.46 3.91 11.32
C LYS A 236 2.99 5.09 10.50
N ASN A 237 2.93 6.26 11.12
CA ASN A 237 2.65 7.52 10.45
C ASN A 237 3.87 7.94 9.64
N CYS A 238 3.63 8.52 8.47
CA CYS A 238 4.63 8.97 7.52
C CYS A 238 4.21 10.30 6.87
N ASP A 239 5.19 10.99 6.29
CA ASP A 239 4.97 12.17 5.42
C ASP A 239 4.96 11.81 3.93
N ILE A 240 4.93 10.52 3.58
CA ILE A 240 4.78 10.05 2.19
C ILE A 240 3.40 10.49 1.68
N VAL A 241 3.38 11.25 0.60
CA VAL A 241 2.12 11.67 -0.03
C VAL A 241 1.43 10.45 -0.67
N GLY A 242 0.12 10.35 -0.49
CA GLY A 242 -0.74 9.30 -1.00
C GLY A 242 -2.20 9.61 -0.70
N TYR A 243 -3.10 8.91 -1.37
CA TYR A 243 -4.56 9.13 -1.30
C TYR A 243 -5.33 7.82 -1.37
N TRP A 244 -6.65 7.90 -1.20
CA TRP A 244 -7.56 6.76 -1.29
C TRP A 244 -7.30 5.92 -2.56
N GLY A 245 -7.08 4.61 -2.37
CA GLY A 245 -6.72 3.69 -3.44
C GLY A 245 -5.22 3.52 -3.73
N CYS A 246 -4.35 4.24 -3.02
CA CYS A 246 -2.89 3.99 -2.98
C CYS A 246 -2.51 2.91 -1.96
N SER A 247 -3.43 2.58 -1.06
CA SER A 247 -3.29 1.52 -0.06
C SER A 247 -2.87 0.19 -0.68
N GLY A 248 -1.99 -0.54 -0.01
CA GLY A 248 -1.28 -1.72 -0.51
C GLY A 248 -0.07 -1.42 -1.41
N GLY A 249 0.20 -0.15 -1.75
CA GLY A 249 1.40 0.23 -2.52
C GLY A 249 2.70 -0.23 -1.84
N MET A 250 3.69 -0.67 -2.62
CA MET A 250 4.94 -1.19 -2.06
C MET A 250 5.75 -0.09 -1.40
N VAL A 251 6.19 -0.27 -0.15
CA VAL A 251 7.07 0.68 0.55
C VAL A 251 8.48 0.13 0.64
N CYS A 252 9.45 0.93 0.22
CA CYS A 252 10.85 0.56 0.18
C CYS A 252 11.71 1.53 0.97
N GLN A 253 12.71 0.97 1.66
CA GLN A 253 13.82 1.71 2.25
C GLN A 253 15.02 1.61 1.31
N TYR A 254 15.68 2.73 1.02
CA TYR A 254 16.93 2.72 0.25
C TYR A 254 18.12 2.63 1.19
N ARG A 255 18.93 1.58 1.02
CA ARG A 255 20.19 1.42 1.75
C ARG A 255 21.36 1.72 0.84
N ILE A 256 22.39 2.35 1.38
CA ILE A 256 23.67 2.52 0.68
C ILE A 256 24.38 1.17 0.66
N ALA A 257 24.61 0.62 -0.52
CA ALA A 257 25.42 -0.56 -0.77
C ALA A 257 26.73 -0.17 -1.46
N ARG A 258 27.70 -1.10 -1.52
CA ARG A 258 29.05 -0.85 -2.08
C ARG A 258 29.04 -0.26 -3.50
N ASN A 259 27.99 -0.53 -4.29
CA ASN A 259 27.88 -0.12 -5.69
C ASN A 259 26.66 0.79 -5.97
N GLY A 260 26.10 1.47 -4.96
CA GLY A 260 24.96 2.38 -5.14
C GLY A 260 23.84 2.14 -4.13
N PHE A 261 22.61 2.53 -4.48
CA PHE A 261 21.44 2.32 -3.61
C PHE A 261 20.78 0.99 -3.90
N GLU A 262 20.55 0.20 -2.85
CA GLU A 262 19.76 -1.02 -2.92
C GLU A 262 18.39 -0.77 -2.27
N PRO A 263 17.28 -0.88 -3.02
CA PRO A 263 15.96 -0.80 -2.43
C PRO A 263 15.62 -2.13 -1.74
N LYS A 264 15.16 -2.06 -0.50
CA LYS A 264 14.58 -3.19 0.21
C LYS A 264 13.11 -2.93 0.49
N VAL A 265 12.27 -3.94 0.29
CA VAL A 265 10.83 -3.84 0.55
C VAL A 265 10.60 -4.05 2.05
N VAL A 266 10.05 -3.03 2.69
CA VAL A 266 9.90 -2.99 4.15
C VAL A 266 8.45 -2.92 4.60
N GLY A 267 7.51 -2.80 3.67
CA GLY A 267 6.11 -2.63 4.04
C GLY A 267 5.17 -2.33 2.89
N LEU A 268 3.96 -1.93 3.28
CA LEU A 268 2.88 -1.44 2.42
C LEU A 268 2.49 -0.02 2.80
N PHE A 269 2.06 0.78 1.83
CA PHE A 269 1.36 2.02 2.10
C PHE A 269 -0.03 1.68 2.60
N HIS A 270 -0.43 2.15 3.77
CA HIS A 270 -1.71 1.80 4.39
C HIS A 270 -2.83 2.73 3.95
N GLY A 271 -2.56 4.03 3.83
CA GLY A 271 -3.59 5.03 3.51
C GLY A 271 -3.57 6.23 4.44
N GLU A 272 -4.66 6.98 4.45
CA GLU A 272 -4.80 8.20 5.24
C GLU A 272 -5.17 7.91 6.69
N ASP A 273 -4.52 8.60 7.63
CA ASP A 273 -4.97 8.76 9.01
C ASP A 273 -5.74 10.08 9.11
N THR A 274 -7.06 9.98 9.08
CA THR A 274 -7.95 11.15 9.12
C THR A 274 -7.91 11.87 10.46
N GLU A 275 -7.62 11.16 11.55
CA GLU A 275 -7.58 11.73 12.91
C GLU A 275 -6.29 12.53 13.12
N ASN A 276 -5.16 11.96 12.71
CA ASN A 276 -3.85 12.57 12.89
C ASN A 276 -3.40 13.41 11.69
N SER A 277 -4.24 13.53 10.66
CA SER A 277 -3.93 14.32 9.48
C SER A 277 -2.56 13.95 8.90
N CYS A 278 -2.28 12.66 8.75
CA CYS A 278 -1.06 12.15 8.13
C CYS A 278 -1.36 10.88 7.34
N ASN A 279 -0.35 10.30 6.69
CA ASN A 279 -0.51 9.01 6.00
C ASN A 279 0.17 7.92 6.80
N ASN A 280 -0.26 6.69 6.63
CA ASN A 280 0.28 5.55 7.34
C ASN A 280 0.92 4.55 6.38
N ILE A 281 1.92 3.83 6.89
CA ILE A 281 2.50 2.65 6.28
C ILE A 281 2.40 1.48 7.26
N LEU A 282 2.22 0.28 6.74
CA LEU A 282 2.42 -0.97 7.46
C LEU A 282 3.87 -1.41 7.26
N ILE A 283 4.67 -1.44 8.32
CA ILE A 283 6.05 -1.94 8.26
C ILE A 283 6.10 -3.41 8.68
N PHE A 284 6.90 -4.22 7.98
CA PHE A 284 7.08 -5.63 8.30
C PHE A 284 7.98 -5.81 9.53
N THR A 285 7.52 -6.60 10.49
CA THR A 285 8.33 -7.07 11.62
C THR A 285 9.25 -8.21 11.17
N PRO A 286 10.27 -8.59 11.97
CA PRO A 286 11.08 -9.76 11.66
C PRO A 286 10.25 -11.06 11.58
N ALA A 287 9.29 -11.22 12.51
CA ALA A 287 8.36 -12.34 12.50
C ALA A 287 7.46 -12.33 11.25
N GLY A 288 6.95 -11.16 10.87
CA GLY A 288 6.12 -10.98 9.67
C GLY A 288 6.84 -11.35 8.38
N VAL A 289 8.11 -10.96 8.23
CA VAL A 289 8.92 -11.39 7.07
C VAL A 289 9.10 -12.90 7.04
N SER A 290 9.37 -13.53 8.19
CA SER A 290 9.51 -14.98 8.28
C SER A 290 8.21 -15.69 7.89
N GLU A 291 7.08 -15.26 8.45
CA GLU A 291 5.76 -15.83 8.15
C GLU A 291 5.34 -15.62 6.70
N LEU A 292 5.54 -14.42 6.14
CA LEU A 292 5.31 -14.15 4.71
C LEU A 292 6.17 -15.06 3.85
N GLN A 293 7.47 -15.20 4.14
CA GLN A 293 8.34 -16.10 3.38
C GLN A 293 7.93 -17.57 3.49
N LYS A 294 7.42 -18.03 4.64
CA LYS A 294 6.88 -19.38 4.81
C LYS A 294 5.60 -19.57 4.00
N LEU A 295 4.62 -18.69 4.17
CA LEU A 295 3.34 -18.71 3.45
C LEU A 295 3.55 -18.72 1.94
N LEU A 296 4.46 -17.88 1.45
CA LEU A 296 4.70 -17.76 0.01
C LEU A 296 5.46 -19.00 -0.52
N ARG A 297 6.28 -19.68 0.29
CA ARG A 297 6.91 -20.95 -0.10
C ARG A 297 5.99 -22.16 -0.02
N SER A 298 5.05 -22.21 0.94
CA SER A 298 4.10 -23.33 1.08
C SER A 298 3.09 -23.39 -0.07
N HIS A 299 2.98 -22.30 -0.83
CA HIS A 299 2.20 -22.19 -2.05
C HIS A 299 3.09 -22.01 -3.29
N ALA A 300 4.32 -22.52 -3.29
CA ALA A 300 5.14 -22.66 -4.50
C ALA A 300 4.61 -23.84 -5.34
#